data_AF-A0A9D2KSY3-F1
#
_entry.id   AF-A0A9D2KSY3-F1
#
_cell.length_a   1.000
_cell.length_b   1.000
_cell.length_c   1.000
_cell.angle_alpha   90.00
_cell.angle_beta   90.00
_cell.angle_gamma   90.00
#
_symmetry.space_group_name_H-M   'P 1'
#
loop_
_entity.id
_entity.type
_entity.pdbx_description
1 polymer ?
#
loop_
_entity_poly.entity_id
_entity_poly.type
_entity_poly.pdbx_seq_one_letter_code
_entity_poly.pdbx_strand_id
1 'polypeptide(L)'
;MSSYLLAVPSGLPGGLDAPMGMHFGHCDIYTLVEVENNAVKSVSTLENVPHQQGGCLAPVQHLASHKVTKLLAGGMGMRPLMAFQQVGVEVYYAGQQPTVGSAVKAFLEGKLPPFSTEFTCGGGGHH
;
A
#
# COMPACT_ATOMS: atom_id res chain seq x y z
N MET A 1 12.91 9.55 17.65
CA MET A 1 13.13 9.39 16.20
C MET A 1 11.89 8.72 15.63
N SER A 2 11.35 9.22 14.53
CA SER A 2 10.17 8.61 13.90
C SER A 2 10.64 7.53 12.93
N SER A 3 10.17 6.30 13.14
CA SER A 3 10.42 5.16 12.27
C SER A 3 9.10 4.45 12.00
N TYR A 4 8.88 4.07 10.75
CA TYR A 4 7.68 3.36 10.33
C TYR A 4 7.97 2.45 9.14
N LEU A 5 7.11 1.45 8.97
CA LEU A 5 7.19 0.51 7.86
C LEU A 5 6.05 0.79 6.88
N LEU A 6 6.44 1.10 5.65
CA LEU A 6 5.56 1.38 4.54
C LEU A 6 5.44 0.12 3.66
N ALA A 7 4.23 -0.28 3.31
CA ALA A 7 4.00 -1.29 2.29
C ALA A 7 3.53 -0.66 0.99
N VAL A 8 3.94 -1.25 -0.13
CA VAL A 8 3.55 -0.85 -1.47
C VAL A 8 3.27 -2.11 -2.29
N PRO A 9 2.04 -2.32 -2.80
CA PRO A 9 1.76 -3.38 -3.76
C PRO A 9 2.65 -3.18 -5.00
N SER A 10 3.29 -4.24 -5.49
CA SER A 10 4.28 -4.15 -6.57
C SER A 10 4.30 -5.39 -7.44
N GLY A 11 4.84 -5.25 -8.66
CA GLY A 11 5.20 -6.39 -9.50
C GLY A 11 6.52 -7.04 -9.07
N LEU A 12 6.76 -8.27 -9.50
CA LEU A 12 8.04 -8.94 -9.27
C LEU A 12 9.21 -8.20 -9.95
N PRO A 13 10.41 -8.19 -9.34
CA PRO A 13 10.79 -8.86 -8.09
C PRO A 13 10.47 -8.07 -6.82
N GLY A 14 9.74 -6.96 -6.92
CA GLY A 14 9.64 -5.94 -5.88
C GLY A 14 10.84 -4.98 -5.89
N GLY A 15 10.93 -4.12 -4.87
CA GLY A 15 11.95 -3.08 -4.80
C GLY A 15 11.51 -1.75 -5.40
N LEU A 16 12.37 -0.73 -5.31
CA LEU A 16 11.99 0.65 -5.67
C LEU A 16 11.75 0.84 -7.17
N ASP A 17 12.42 0.08 -8.02
CA ASP A 17 12.23 0.16 -9.48
C ASP A 17 11.05 -0.68 -9.96
N ALA A 18 10.43 -1.48 -9.08
CA ALA A 18 9.29 -2.30 -9.46
C ALA A 18 8.07 -1.44 -9.83
N PRO A 19 7.27 -1.91 -10.82
CA PRO A 19 6.02 -1.25 -11.16
C PRO A 19 5.04 -1.31 -9.98
N MET A 20 4.24 -0.25 -9.83
CA MET A 20 3.17 -0.20 -8.82
C MET A 20 2.07 -1.23 -9.12
N GLY A 21 1.65 -1.95 -8.07
CA GLY A 21 0.44 -2.76 -8.09
C GLY A 21 -0.79 -1.87 -7.97
N MET A 22 -1.52 -1.70 -9.08
CA MET A 22 -2.68 -0.81 -9.16
C MET A 22 -3.93 -1.35 -8.45
N HIS A 23 -3.91 -2.61 -8.03
CA HIS A 23 -4.98 -3.23 -7.25
C HIS A 23 -4.39 -3.95 -6.04
N PHE A 24 -4.62 -3.39 -4.84
CA PHE A 24 -4.07 -3.85 -3.57
C PHE A 24 -4.11 -5.39 -3.37
N GLY A 25 -5.28 -6.01 -3.59
CA GLY A 25 -5.50 -7.43 -3.35
C GLY A 25 -5.04 -8.40 -4.46
N HIS A 26 -4.44 -7.89 -5.54
CA HIS A 26 -4.04 -8.67 -6.73
C HIS A 26 -2.61 -8.32 -7.19
N CYS A 27 -1.75 -7.86 -6.28
CA CYS A 27 -0.33 -7.66 -6.60
C CYS A 27 0.44 -8.98 -6.52
N ASP A 28 1.59 -9.04 -7.19
CA ASP A 28 2.47 -10.20 -7.13
C ASP A 28 3.18 -10.25 -5.77
N ILE A 29 3.65 -9.09 -5.28
CA ILE A 29 4.43 -8.96 -4.06
C ILE A 29 4.23 -7.59 -3.42
N TYR A 30 4.40 -7.49 -2.11
CA TYR A 30 4.53 -6.22 -1.42
C TYR A 30 5.99 -5.82 -1.30
N THR A 31 6.34 -4.62 -1.77
CA THR A 31 7.61 -3.99 -1.41
C THR A 31 7.44 -3.27 -0.07
N LEU A 32 8.29 -3.61 0.88
CA LEU A 32 8.35 -3.00 2.21
C LEU A 32 9.50 -2.00 2.25
N VAL A 33 9.22 -0.82 2.78
CA VAL A 33 10.18 0.27 2.87
C VAL A 33 10.22 0.75 4.32
N GLU A 34 11.34 0.51 4.98
CA GLU A 34 11.60 1.08 6.30
C GLU A 34 12.02 2.53 6.11
N VAL A 35 11.30 3.45 6.73
CA VAL A 35 11.63 4.87 6.73
C VAL A 35 12.04 5.27 8.14
N GLU A 36 13.18 5.95 8.24
CA GLU A 36 13.67 6.53 9.48
C GLU A 36 14.06 7.99 9.22
N ASN A 37 13.59 8.92 10.04
CA ASN A 37 13.89 10.36 9.91
C ASN A 37 13.62 10.93 8.49
N ASN A 38 12.50 10.52 7.89
CA ASN A 38 12.07 10.92 6.54
C ASN A 38 12.99 10.46 5.40
N ALA A 39 13.82 9.45 5.63
CA ALA A 39 14.69 8.84 4.63
C ALA A 39 14.46 7.33 4.56
N VAL A 40 14.58 6.77 3.36
CA VAL A 40 14.55 5.32 3.16
C VAL A 40 15.79 4.72 3.81
N LYS A 41 15.58 3.80 4.76
CA LYS A 41 16.62 3.10 5.48
C LYS A 41 16.90 1.72 4.90
N SER A 42 15.83 0.97 4.60
CA SER A 42 15.94 -0.35 4.02
C SER A 42 14.74 -0.66 3.12
N VAL A 43 14.94 -1.56 2.17
CA VAL A 43 13.91 -2.06 1.26
C VAL A 43 13.96 -3.58 1.31
N SER A 44 12.80 -4.19 1.50
CA SER A 44 12.62 -5.64 1.49
C SER A 44 11.30 -5.98 0.80
N THR A 45 10.97 -7.26 0.74
CA THR A 45 9.76 -7.74 0.08
C THR A 45 9.01 -8.70 0.98
N LEU A 46 7.70 -8.77 0.78
CA LEU A 46 6.80 -9.67 1.47
C LEU A 46 5.83 -10.27 0.45
N GLU A 47 5.77 -11.60 0.42
CA GLU A 47 4.89 -12.33 -0.50
C GLU A 47 3.42 -11.95 -0.26
N ASN A 48 2.66 -11.80 -1.34
CA ASN A 48 1.23 -11.59 -1.22
C ASN A 48 0.55 -12.91 -0.83
N VAL A 49 -0.44 -12.85 0.07
CA VAL A 49 -1.22 -14.03 0.45
C VAL A 49 -2.33 -14.23 -0.59
N PRO A 50 -2.49 -15.46 -1.14
CA PRO A 50 -3.53 -15.73 -2.13
C PRO A 50 -4.93 -15.36 -1.65
N HIS A 51 -5.72 -14.83 -2.56
CA HIS A 51 -7.08 -14.35 -2.33
C HIS A 51 -8.08 -15.53 -2.21
N GLN A 52 -7.93 -16.42 -1.22
CA GLN A 52 -8.86 -17.55 -0.99
C GLN A 52 -9.73 -17.39 0.25
N GLN A 53 -11.03 -17.73 0.11
CA GLN A 53 -12.11 -17.78 1.12
C GLN A 53 -11.99 -16.80 2.31
N GLY A 54 -12.01 -15.49 2.01
CA GLY A 54 -12.01 -14.40 3.02
C GLY A 54 -11.60 -13.03 2.44
N GLY A 55 -11.69 -12.91 1.12
CA GLY A 55 -10.62 -12.46 0.24
C GLY A 55 -9.94 -11.10 0.47
N CYS A 56 -10.60 -10.13 1.08
CA CYS A 56 -10.02 -8.79 1.23
C CYS A 56 -9.29 -8.56 2.55
N LEU A 57 -9.58 -9.37 3.59
CA LEU A 57 -9.07 -9.13 4.94
C LEU A 57 -7.75 -9.85 5.23
N ALA A 58 -7.50 -10.98 4.55
CA ALA A 58 -6.25 -11.71 4.73
C ALA A 58 -5.01 -10.85 4.40
N PRO A 59 -4.96 -10.11 3.26
CA PRO A 59 -3.83 -9.23 2.99
C PRO A 59 -3.70 -8.07 4.00
N VAL A 60 -4.82 -7.57 4.55
CA VAL A 60 -4.81 -6.52 5.59
C VAL A 60 -4.15 -7.04 6.86
N GLN A 61 -4.61 -8.19 7.35
CA GLN A 61 -4.08 -8.82 8.56
C GLN A 61 -2.61 -9.21 8.37
N HIS A 62 -2.26 -9.70 7.19
CA HIS A 62 -0.89 -10.07 6.83
C HIS A 62 0.06 -8.87 6.92
N LEU A 63 -0.31 -7.71 6.36
CA LEU A 63 0.53 -6.51 6.48
C LEU A 63 0.60 -5.99 7.93
N ALA A 64 -0.54 -5.98 8.64
CA ALA A 64 -0.58 -5.54 10.03
C ALA A 64 0.28 -6.43 10.95
N SER A 65 0.28 -7.76 10.76
CA SER A 65 1.12 -8.68 11.53
C SER A 65 2.61 -8.48 11.28
N HIS A 66 2.99 -7.94 10.11
CA HIS A 66 4.36 -7.56 9.76
C HIS A 66 4.71 -6.13 10.20
N LYS A 67 3.91 -5.52 11.08
CA LYS A 67 4.13 -4.17 11.64
C LYS A 67 4.14 -3.05 10.61
N VAL A 68 3.51 -3.26 9.45
CA VAL A 68 3.23 -2.19 8.51
C VAL A 68 2.29 -1.21 9.18
N THR A 69 2.62 0.07 9.14
CA THR A 69 1.79 1.16 9.70
C THR A 69 1.29 2.11 8.63
N LYS A 70 1.86 2.04 7.42
CA LYS A 70 1.44 2.87 6.27
C LYS A 70 1.38 2.04 4.99
N LEU A 71 0.39 2.31 4.15
CA LEU A 71 0.21 1.67 2.84
C LEU A 71 0.10 2.72 1.73
N LEU A 72 0.89 2.57 0.67
CA LEU A 72 0.68 3.31 -0.58
C LEU A 72 -0.05 2.40 -1.56
N ALA A 73 -1.25 2.77 -2.00
CA ALA A 73 -2.04 1.94 -2.89
C ALA A 73 -2.44 2.69 -4.16
N GLY A 74 -2.39 2.01 -5.31
CA GLY A 74 -2.92 2.54 -6.57
C GLY A 74 -4.46 2.44 -6.67
N GLY A 75 -5.04 1.43 -6.02
CA GLY A 75 -6.47 1.16 -6.05
C GLY A 75 -6.83 0.08 -5.03
N MET A 76 -7.98 0.23 -4.37
CA MET A 76 -8.41 -0.66 -3.30
C MET A 76 -9.94 -0.61 -3.13
N GLY A 77 -10.56 -1.72 -2.71
CA GLY A 77 -11.98 -1.72 -2.36
C GLY A 77 -12.28 -1.10 -0.99
N MET A 78 -13.55 -0.79 -0.72
CA MET A 78 -13.99 -0.21 0.56
C MET A 78 -13.70 -1.09 1.78
N ARG A 79 -13.96 -2.40 1.66
CA ARG A 79 -13.78 -3.35 2.78
C ARG A 79 -12.33 -3.37 3.31
N PRO A 80 -11.29 -3.55 2.47
CA PRO A 80 -9.91 -3.50 2.97
C PRO A 80 -9.50 -2.10 3.46
N LEU A 81 -10.00 -0.99 2.86
CA LEU A 81 -9.76 0.36 3.37
C LEU A 81 -10.21 0.52 4.82
N MET A 82 -11.46 0.13 5.11
CA MET A 82 -12.02 0.21 6.47
C MET A 82 -11.25 -0.70 7.43
N ALA A 83 -10.85 -1.89 6.98
CA ALA A 83 -10.08 -2.81 7.80
C ALA A 83 -8.69 -2.26 8.16
N PHE A 84 -8.00 -1.60 7.24
CA PHE A 84 -6.72 -0.93 7.52
C PHE A 84 -6.88 0.17 8.58
N GLN A 85 -7.90 1.00 8.44
CA GLN A 85 -8.19 2.06 9.42
C GLN A 85 -8.47 1.48 10.82
N GLN A 86 -9.20 0.36 10.90
CA GLN A 86 -9.49 -0.32 12.16
C GLN A 86 -8.24 -0.89 12.84
N VAL A 87 -7.24 -1.34 12.07
CA VAL A 87 -5.98 -1.86 12.61
C VAL A 87 -4.88 -0.80 12.71
N GLY A 88 -5.21 0.48 12.50
CA GLY A 88 -4.29 1.61 12.67
C GLY A 88 -3.26 1.77 11.54
N VAL A 89 -3.55 1.26 10.34
CA VAL A 89 -2.73 1.47 9.15
C VAL A 89 -3.26 2.66 8.35
N GLU A 90 -2.42 3.66 8.17
CA GLU A 90 -2.73 4.81 7.34
C GLU A 90 -2.56 4.46 5.85
N VAL A 91 -3.53 4.82 5.01
CA VAL A 91 -3.49 4.52 3.58
C VAL A 91 -3.43 5.81 2.78
N TYR A 92 -2.57 5.84 1.77
CA TYR A 92 -2.38 6.98 0.85
C TYR A 92 -2.59 6.53 -0.60
N TYR A 93 -3.20 7.41 -1.38
CA TYR A 93 -3.45 7.17 -2.80
C TYR A 93 -2.19 7.48 -3.62
N ALA A 94 -1.65 6.44 -4.26
CA ALA A 94 -0.46 6.50 -5.10
C ALA A 94 -0.74 6.09 -6.56
N GLY A 95 -2.01 6.11 -7.00
CA GLY A 95 -2.42 5.63 -8.33
C GLY A 95 -1.90 6.45 -9.52
N GLN A 96 -1.19 7.55 -9.29
CA GLN A 96 -0.56 8.35 -10.34
C GLN A 96 0.95 8.06 -10.48
N GLN A 97 1.48 7.13 -9.69
CA GLN A 97 2.92 6.86 -9.61
C GLN A 97 3.24 5.56 -10.35
N PRO A 98 4.21 5.57 -11.30
CA PRO A 98 4.50 4.38 -12.12
C PRO A 98 5.27 3.29 -11.36
N THR A 99 6.10 3.67 -10.38
CA THR A 99 6.97 2.74 -9.64
C THR A 99 6.87 2.92 -8.13
N VAL A 100 7.26 1.89 -7.38
CA VAL A 100 7.36 1.95 -5.91
C VAL A 100 8.20 3.15 -5.47
N GLY A 101 9.36 3.36 -6.08
CA GLY A 101 10.28 4.45 -5.76
C GLY A 101 9.65 5.83 -5.98
N SER A 102 8.92 6.01 -7.08
CA SER A 102 8.18 7.27 -7.32
C SER A 102 7.09 7.51 -6.27
N ALA A 103 6.39 6.45 -5.86
CA ALA A 103 5.36 6.53 -4.82
C ALA A 103 5.96 6.88 -3.45
N VAL A 104 7.04 6.21 -3.06
CA VAL A 104 7.77 6.49 -1.81
C VAL A 104 8.28 7.93 -1.81
N LYS A 105 8.90 8.39 -2.91
CA LYS A 105 9.38 9.76 -3.02
C LYS A 105 8.25 10.78 -2.87
N ALA A 106 7.15 10.60 -3.60
CA ALA A 106 6.00 11.49 -3.50
C ALA A 106 5.39 11.51 -2.08
N PHE A 107 5.40 10.35 -1.41
CA PHE A 107 4.95 10.24 -0.02
C PHE A 107 5.85 11.04 0.94
N LEU A 108 7.17 10.87 0.87
CA LEU A 108 8.14 11.58 1.71
C LEU A 108 8.16 13.09 1.47
N GLU A 109 7.76 13.52 0.27
CA GLU A 109 7.57 14.93 -0.10
C GLU A 109 6.20 15.49 0.34
N GLY A 110 5.33 14.68 0.96
CA GLY A 110 4.00 15.09 1.41
C GLY A 110 2.99 15.33 0.28
N LYS A 111 3.22 14.75 -0.91
CA LYS A 111 2.42 14.99 -2.12
C LYS A 111 1.29 14.00 -2.34
N LEU A 112 1.22 12.92 -1.56
CA LEU A 112 0.18 11.92 -1.70
C LEU A 112 -1.00 12.24 -0.77
N PRO A 113 -2.25 12.29 -1.29
CA PRO A 113 -3.42 12.47 -0.45
C PRO A 113 -3.73 11.19 0.35
N PRO A 114 -4.38 11.30 1.51
CA PRO A 114 -4.99 10.15 2.18
C PRO A 114 -5.92 9.41 1.22
N PHE A 115 -5.97 8.10 1.32
CA PHE A 115 -6.86 7.28 0.51
C PHE A 115 -8.31 7.48 0.97
N SER A 116 -9.18 7.97 0.08
CA SER A 116 -10.61 8.18 0.32
C SER A 116 -11.47 7.21 -0.48
N THR A 117 -12.79 7.26 -0.23
CA THR A 117 -13.80 6.46 -0.93
C THR A 117 -13.87 6.76 -2.44
N GLU A 118 -13.43 7.95 -2.85
CA GLU A 118 -13.40 8.40 -4.25
C GLU A 118 -12.42 7.59 -5.11
N PHE A 119 -11.43 6.95 -4.48
CA PHE A 119 -10.43 6.13 -5.16
C PHE A 119 -10.76 4.62 -5.12
N THR A 120 -11.98 4.25 -4.70
CA THR A 120 -12.37 2.83 -4.61
C THR A 120 -13.02 2.32 -5.89
N CYS A 121 -12.68 1.09 -6.30
CA CYS A 121 -13.14 0.46 -7.55
C CYS A 121 -14.67 0.24 -7.64
N GLY A 122 -15.46 0.61 -6.62
CA GLY A 122 -16.92 0.55 -6.59
C GLY A 122 -17.62 1.92 -6.53
N GLY A 123 -16.86 3.03 -6.57
CA GLY A 123 -17.37 4.40 -6.57
C GLY A 123 -17.79 4.92 -7.96
N GLY A 124 -18.09 4.03 -8.91
CA GLY A 124 -18.78 4.37 -10.15
C GLY A 124 -20.28 4.50 -9.93
N GLY A 125 -20.70 5.43 -9.07
CA GLY A 125 -22.05 5.96 -9.06
C GLY A 125 -22.09 7.16 -9.99
N HIS A 126 -22.97 7.12 -10.98
CA HIS A 126 -23.25 8.19 -11.92
C HIS A 126 -23.37 9.60 -11.27
N HIS A 127 -22.96 10.60 -12.07
CA HIS A 127 -23.21 12.04 -12.00
C HIS A 127 -22.08 12.91 -11.42
#